data_AF-A0AB38F806-F1
#
_entry.id   AF-A0AB38F806-F1
#
_cell.length_a   1.000
_cell.length_b   1.000
_cell.length_c   1.000
_cell.angle_alpha   90.00
_cell.angle_beta   90.00
_cell.angle_gamma   90.00
#
_symmetry.space_group_name_H-M   'P 1'
#
loop_
_entity.id
_entity.type
_entity.pdbx_description
1 polymer ?
#
loop_
_entity_poly.entity_id
_entity_poly.type
_entity_poly.pdbx_seq_one_letter_code
_entity_poly.pdbx_strand_id
1 'polypeptide(L)'
;MRTVGVDLAAEPKKTALAIVDWSGGVARVESVRLGAGNDAVTEAVLACDRAGIDAPFGWPDAFVRMVSEHHAGRLSATSGLANREGRRPLTKRRTDLVVQAATGISPLSVSADLIAHVALRCAGILADLGRLGVDVGRVDGRVVEAYPAAALRTWGLVSRGYKSAQNRVTLGELVDALLAAADWLDLGAFQTICRESDDALDAVLAAVIARAAAVGCTALPEGDDRAVAEREGWIHVPTGDLQSLRP
;
A
#
# COMPACT_ATOMS: atom_id res chain seq x y z
N MET A 1 19.55 4.80 5.05
CA MET A 1 18.13 4.69 5.46
C MET A 1 17.66 3.31 5.06
N ARG A 2 16.87 2.62 5.87
CA ARG A 2 16.36 1.29 5.60
C ARG A 2 14.84 1.35 5.49
N THR A 3 14.28 0.90 4.36
CA THR A 3 12.83 0.78 4.21
C THR A 3 12.38 -0.66 4.12
N VAL A 4 11.16 -0.90 4.59
CA VAL A 4 10.46 -2.19 4.49
C VAL A 4 9.25 -2.02 3.59
N GLY A 5 8.99 -3.01 2.75
CA GLY A 5 7.80 -3.07 1.93
C GLY A 5 7.09 -4.40 2.11
N VAL A 6 5.77 -4.35 2.18
CA VAL A 6 4.93 -5.53 2.38
C VAL A 6 3.83 -5.52 1.34
N ASP A 7 3.82 -6.53 0.46
CA ASP A 7 2.61 -6.88 -0.29
C ASP A 7 1.78 -7.79 0.60
N LEU A 8 0.73 -7.22 1.21
CA LEU A 8 -0.03 -7.90 2.25
C LEU A 8 -1.20 -8.67 1.64
N ALA A 9 -1.34 -9.93 2.03
CA ALA A 9 -2.52 -10.73 1.74
C ALA A 9 -3.26 -11.11 3.02
N ALA A 10 -4.50 -11.60 2.88
CA ALA A 10 -5.27 -12.10 4.01
C ALA A 10 -4.56 -13.27 4.73
N GLU A 11 -3.81 -14.07 3.98
CA GLU A 11 -3.08 -15.24 4.46
C GLU A 11 -1.56 -15.05 4.31
N PRO A 12 -0.74 -15.45 5.31
CA PRO A 12 0.72 -15.33 5.25
C PRO A 12 1.35 -15.93 4.00
N LYS A 13 0.83 -17.07 3.52
CA LYS A 13 1.35 -17.78 2.33
C LYS A 13 1.41 -16.90 1.07
N LYS A 14 0.57 -15.87 1.00
CA LYS A 14 0.46 -14.92 -0.11
C LYS A 14 1.01 -13.54 0.22
N THR A 15 1.71 -13.39 1.34
CA THR A 15 2.35 -12.13 1.74
C THR A 15 3.82 -12.15 1.38
N ALA A 16 4.28 -11.10 0.74
CA ALA A 16 5.69 -10.88 0.47
C ALA A 16 6.22 -9.71 1.31
N LEU A 17 7.49 -9.80 1.70
CA LEU A 17 8.19 -8.78 2.45
C LEU A 17 9.53 -8.51 1.79
N ALA A 18 9.84 -7.23 1.58
CA ALA A 18 11.11 -6.76 1.05
C ALA A 18 11.77 -5.78 2.01
N ILE A 19 13.11 -5.80 2.05
CA ILE A 19 13.91 -4.83 2.79
C ILE A 19 14.89 -4.19 1.81
N VAL A 20 14.93 -2.86 1.82
CA VAL A 20 15.79 -2.06 0.95
C VAL A 20 16.67 -1.15 1.79
N ASP A 21 17.97 -1.22 1.59
CA ASP A 21 18.94 -0.28 2.15
C ASP A 21 19.26 0.81 1.13
N TRP A 22 19.18 2.06 1.59
CA TRP A 22 19.40 3.28 0.82
C TRP A 22 20.67 3.92 1.36
N SER A 23 21.81 3.42 0.90
CA SER A 23 23.15 3.88 1.30
C SER A 23 24.12 3.81 0.13
N GLY A 24 25.19 4.60 0.18
CA GLY A 24 26.23 4.59 -0.85
C GLY A 24 25.75 4.99 -2.26
N GLY A 25 24.68 5.79 -2.35
CA GLY A 25 24.11 6.26 -3.63
C GLY A 25 23.34 5.20 -4.43
N VAL A 26 23.04 4.06 -3.81
CA VAL A 26 22.26 2.95 -4.41
C VAL A 26 21.15 2.54 -3.44
N ALA A 27 20.02 2.05 -3.96
CA ALA A 27 19.00 1.35 -3.20
C ALA A 27 19.17 -0.15 -3.40
N ARG A 28 19.78 -0.84 -2.44
CA ARG A 28 20.03 -2.29 -2.52
C ARG A 28 18.92 -3.08 -1.86
N VAL A 29 18.30 -4.00 -2.58
CA VAL A 29 17.40 -4.98 -2.00
C VAL A 29 18.21 -6.01 -1.22
N GLU A 30 18.09 -5.99 0.10
CA GLU A 30 18.84 -6.88 1.00
C GLU A 30 18.14 -8.21 1.24
N SER A 31 16.81 -8.22 1.18
CA SER A 31 16.02 -9.43 1.35
C SER A 31 14.67 -9.31 0.68
N VAL A 32 14.22 -10.40 0.07
CA VAL A 32 12.82 -10.61 -0.32
C VAL A 32 12.38 -11.97 0.21
N ARG A 33 11.24 -12.02 0.89
CA ARG A 33 10.70 -13.24 1.49
C ARG A 33 9.22 -13.38 1.19
N LEU A 34 8.86 -14.48 0.54
CA LEU A 34 7.46 -14.91 0.35
C LEU A 34 6.96 -15.67 1.58
N GLY A 35 5.65 -15.73 1.76
CA GLY A 35 5.05 -16.49 2.86
C GLY A 35 5.15 -15.80 4.22
N ALA A 36 5.22 -14.47 4.25
CA ALA A 36 5.53 -13.74 5.48
C ALA A 36 4.34 -13.69 6.48
N GLY A 37 4.57 -14.24 7.67
CA GLY A 37 3.68 -14.11 8.84
C GLY A 37 3.81 -12.74 9.53
N ASN A 38 2.88 -12.46 10.45
CA ASN A 38 2.80 -11.18 11.16
C ASN A 38 4.07 -10.87 11.95
N ASP A 39 4.62 -11.84 12.69
CA ASP A 39 5.80 -11.62 13.55
C ASP A 39 6.99 -11.05 12.76
N ALA A 40 7.23 -11.59 11.57
CA ALA A 40 8.33 -11.14 10.72
C ALA A 40 8.05 -9.80 10.04
N VAL A 41 6.78 -9.48 9.75
CA VAL A 41 6.39 -8.13 9.31
C VAL A 41 6.70 -7.15 10.45
N THR A 42 6.25 -7.46 11.66
CA THR A 42 6.46 -6.62 12.84
C THR A 42 7.95 -6.43 13.15
N GLU A 43 8.74 -7.51 13.14
CA GLU A 43 10.20 -7.47 13.36
C GLU A 43 10.90 -6.59 12.33
N ALA A 44 10.58 -6.75 11.04
CA ALA A 44 11.16 -5.94 9.99
C ALA A 44 10.82 -4.45 10.15
N VAL A 45 9.56 -4.13 10.46
CA VAL A 45 9.11 -2.74 10.65
C VAL A 45 9.81 -2.09 11.86
N LEU A 46 10.01 -2.83 12.95
CA LEU A 46 10.75 -2.34 14.12
C LEU A 46 12.21 -1.99 13.81
N ALA A 47 12.82 -2.72 12.86
CA ALA A 47 14.21 -2.54 12.45
C ALA A 47 14.41 -1.55 11.29
N CYS A 48 13.38 -0.83 10.85
CA CYS A 48 13.45 0.07 9.70
C CYS A 48 13.13 1.54 10.05
N ASP A 49 13.52 2.44 9.15
CA ASP A 49 13.24 3.87 9.27
C ASP A 49 11.83 4.21 8.80
N ARG A 50 11.34 3.54 7.75
CA ARG A 50 10.00 3.74 7.16
C ARG A 50 9.51 2.44 6.51
N ALA A 51 8.22 2.14 6.66
CA ALA A 51 7.62 0.95 6.06
C ALA A 51 6.42 1.30 5.18
N GLY A 52 6.25 0.57 4.08
CA GLY A 52 5.07 0.64 3.21
C GLY A 52 4.34 -0.69 3.21
N ILE A 53 3.03 -0.67 3.42
CA ILE A 53 2.19 -1.88 3.37
C ILE A 53 1.12 -1.67 2.30
N ASP A 54 1.05 -2.58 1.32
CA ASP A 54 -0.03 -2.63 0.33
C ASP A 54 -1.29 -3.24 0.96
N ALA A 55 -2.00 -2.42 1.74
CA ALA A 55 -3.29 -2.75 2.32
C ALA A 55 -4.03 -1.49 2.79
N PRO A 56 -5.37 -1.48 2.77
CA PRO A 56 -6.14 -0.39 3.37
C PRO A 56 -5.91 -0.27 4.88
N PHE A 57 -5.65 0.94 5.38
CA PHE A 57 -5.43 1.21 6.82
C PHE A 57 -6.71 1.50 7.60
N GLY A 58 -7.85 1.58 6.93
CA GLY A 58 -9.12 1.90 7.56
C GLY A 58 -10.32 1.67 6.64
N TRP A 59 -11.49 2.08 7.13
CA TRP A 59 -12.77 1.99 6.44
C TRP A 59 -13.37 3.38 6.32
N PRO A 60 -14.30 3.60 5.36
CA PRO A 60 -15.03 4.85 5.26
C PRO A 60 -15.76 5.18 6.57
N ASP A 61 -15.72 6.43 7.01
CA ASP A 61 -16.42 6.89 8.22
C ASP A 61 -17.91 6.58 8.14
N ALA A 62 -18.51 6.77 6.96
CA ALA A 62 -19.92 6.47 6.73
C ALA A 62 -20.24 4.97 6.87
N PHE A 63 -19.31 4.09 6.49
CA PHE A 63 -19.45 2.64 6.68
C PHE A 63 -19.40 2.29 8.17
N VAL A 64 -18.40 2.78 8.89
CA VAL A 64 -18.26 2.54 10.34
C VAL A 64 -19.49 3.01 11.10
N ARG A 65 -20.00 4.21 10.78
CA ARG A 65 -21.23 4.75 11.36
C ARG A 65 -22.43 3.84 11.08
N MET A 66 -22.64 3.48 9.82
CA MET A 66 -23.78 2.64 9.40
C MET A 66 -23.78 1.28 10.12
N VAL A 67 -22.63 0.61 10.20
CA VAL A 67 -22.52 -0.69 10.89
C VAL A 67 -22.78 -0.52 12.38
N SER A 68 -22.25 0.54 13.00
CA SER A 68 -22.46 0.83 14.43
C SER A 68 -23.92 1.13 14.76
N GLU A 69 -24.59 1.94 13.94
CA GLU A 69 -26.02 2.26 14.09
C GLU A 69 -26.90 1.03 13.85
N HIS A 70 -26.58 0.21 12.85
CA HIS A 70 -27.27 -1.05 12.57
C HIS A 70 -27.13 -2.01 13.76
N HIS A 71 -25.90 -2.23 14.24
CA HIS A 71 -25.62 -3.10 15.38
C HIS A 71 -26.39 -2.66 16.63
N ALA A 72 -26.53 -1.35 16.84
CA ALA A 72 -27.23 -0.79 17.99
C ALA A 72 -28.76 -0.64 17.80
N GLY A 73 -29.32 -1.11 16.68
CA GLY A 73 -30.76 -1.00 16.38
C GLY A 73 -31.26 0.43 16.15
N ARG A 74 -30.39 1.36 15.76
CA ARG A 74 -30.70 2.79 15.57
C ARG A 74 -30.62 3.26 14.11
N LEU A 75 -30.30 2.36 13.18
CA LEU A 75 -30.21 2.72 11.76
C LEU A 75 -31.56 3.20 11.23
N SER A 76 -31.61 4.44 10.74
CA SER A 76 -32.81 5.00 10.10
C SER A 76 -33.04 4.40 8.71
N ALA A 77 -34.26 4.53 8.16
CA ALA A 77 -34.58 4.00 6.84
C ALA A 77 -33.66 4.58 5.74
N THR A 78 -33.00 3.70 4.99
CA THR A 78 -31.95 4.06 4.02
C THR A 78 -32.40 3.81 2.58
N SER A 79 -33.48 4.44 2.12
CA SER A 79 -34.02 4.27 0.76
C SER A 79 -32.99 4.55 -0.36
N GLY A 80 -32.00 5.41 -0.08
CA GLY A 80 -30.89 5.71 -0.99
C GLY A 80 -29.94 4.55 -1.28
N LEU A 81 -29.89 3.49 -0.44
CA LEU A 81 -28.97 2.36 -0.64
C LEU A 81 -29.40 1.40 -1.75
N ALA A 82 -30.57 1.59 -2.36
CA ALA A 82 -31.02 0.77 -3.48
C ALA A 82 -30.12 0.89 -4.73
N ASN A 83 -29.47 2.03 -4.94
CA ASN A 83 -28.59 2.27 -6.09
C ASN A 83 -27.11 2.38 -5.70
N ARG A 84 -26.22 2.27 -6.71
CA ARG A 84 -24.77 2.27 -6.51
C ARG A 84 -24.25 3.60 -5.94
N GLU A 85 -24.77 4.73 -6.42
CA GLU A 85 -24.34 6.07 -5.96
C GLU A 85 -24.63 6.27 -4.47
N GLY A 86 -25.81 5.86 -3.98
CA GLY A 86 -26.14 5.94 -2.57
C GLY A 86 -25.27 5.05 -1.68
N ARG A 87 -24.69 3.98 -2.23
CA ARG A 87 -23.72 3.11 -1.52
C ARG A 87 -22.27 3.61 -1.62
N ARG A 88 -21.96 4.53 -2.53
CA ARG A 88 -20.58 4.99 -2.79
C ARG A 88 -19.88 5.55 -1.55
N PRO A 89 -20.53 6.36 -0.68
CA PRO A 89 -19.91 6.81 0.57
C PRO A 89 -19.55 5.68 1.55
N LEU A 90 -20.21 4.52 1.46
CA LEU A 90 -19.94 3.36 2.30
C LEU A 90 -18.82 2.47 1.75
N THR A 91 -18.51 2.59 0.45
CA THR A 91 -17.61 1.67 -0.27
C THR A 91 -16.33 2.33 -0.77
N LYS A 92 -16.24 3.66 -0.75
CA LYS A 92 -15.03 4.39 -1.14
C LYS A 92 -14.60 5.33 -0.03
N ARG A 93 -13.36 5.16 0.41
CA ARG A 93 -12.69 6.12 1.29
C ARG A 93 -12.39 7.39 0.51
N ARG A 94 -12.14 8.48 1.24
CA ARG A 94 -11.73 9.74 0.63
C ARG A 94 -10.47 9.58 -0.21
N THR A 95 -9.46 8.88 0.32
CA THR A 95 -8.22 8.61 -0.42
C THR A 95 -8.47 7.81 -1.71
N ASP A 96 -9.42 6.88 -1.73
CA ASP A 96 -9.70 6.07 -2.93
C ASP A 96 -10.20 6.96 -4.09
N LEU A 97 -11.02 7.97 -3.76
CA LEU A 97 -11.56 8.92 -4.73
C LEU A 97 -10.48 9.86 -5.26
N VAL A 98 -9.58 10.32 -4.39
CA VAL A 98 -8.45 11.18 -4.76
C VAL A 98 -7.49 10.42 -5.68
N VAL A 99 -7.13 9.18 -5.33
CA VAL A 99 -6.29 8.32 -6.17
C VAL A 99 -6.93 8.06 -7.53
N GLN A 100 -8.24 7.77 -7.57
CA GLN A 100 -8.97 7.57 -8.81
C GLN A 100 -8.93 8.80 -9.71
N ALA A 101 -9.16 9.99 -9.14
CA ALA A 101 -9.12 11.24 -9.88
C ALA A 101 -7.71 11.55 -10.42
N ALA A 102 -6.67 11.31 -9.63
CA ALA A 102 -5.29 11.63 -10.00
C ALA A 102 -4.69 10.64 -11.02
N THR A 103 -5.01 9.35 -10.92
CA THR A 103 -4.30 8.29 -11.67
C THR A 103 -5.17 7.56 -12.70
N GLY A 104 -6.50 7.66 -12.58
CA GLY A 104 -7.46 6.83 -13.31
C GLY A 104 -7.53 5.37 -12.82
N ILE A 105 -6.77 5.01 -11.79
CA ILE A 105 -6.83 3.69 -11.14
C ILE A 105 -7.82 3.76 -10.00
N SER A 106 -8.77 2.82 -9.97
CA SER A 106 -9.77 2.75 -8.90
C SER A 106 -9.31 1.73 -7.86
N PRO A 107 -8.95 2.13 -6.64
CA PRO A 107 -8.70 1.19 -5.55
C PRO A 107 -9.94 0.33 -5.26
N LEU A 108 -9.71 -0.90 -4.78
CA LEU A 108 -10.79 -1.79 -4.37
C LEU A 108 -11.51 -1.24 -3.13
N SER A 109 -12.80 -1.53 -3.01
CA SER A 109 -13.61 -1.16 -1.85
C SER A 109 -13.25 -2.02 -0.63
N VAL A 110 -12.61 -1.42 0.38
CA VAL A 110 -12.33 -2.10 1.66
C VAL A 110 -13.58 -2.62 2.38
N SER A 111 -14.74 -2.02 2.11
CA SER A 111 -16.01 -2.40 2.74
C SER A 111 -16.83 -3.43 1.94
N ALA A 112 -16.46 -3.73 0.70
CA ALA A 112 -17.35 -4.47 -0.21
C ALA A 112 -16.65 -5.42 -1.20
N ASP A 113 -15.33 -5.37 -1.32
CA ASP A 113 -14.53 -6.29 -2.13
C ASP A 113 -13.68 -7.21 -1.23
N LEU A 114 -13.07 -8.25 -1.82
CA LEU A 114 -12.25 -9.24 -1.09
C LEU A 114 -11.05 -8.65 -0.33
N ILE A 115 -10.63 -7.43 -0.67
CA ILE A 115 -9.57 -6.70 0.05
C ILE A 115 -9.90 -6.46 1.53
N ALA A 116 -11.19 -6.56 1.92
CA ALA A 116 -11.62 -6.47 3.32
C ALA A 116 -10.87 -7.45 4.25
N HIS A 117 -10.60 -8.68 3.80
CA HIS A 117 -9.86 -9.67 4.59
C HIS A 117 -8.40 -9.23 4.83
N VAL A 118 -7.78 -8.60 3.84
CA VAL A 118 -6.42 -8.03 3.95
C VAL A 118 -6.41 -6.87 4.95
N ALA A 119 -7.40 -5.98 4.86
CA ALA A 119 -7.52 -4.83 5.76
C ALA A 119 -7.76 -5.25 7.23
N LEU A 120 -8.54 -6.31 7.47
CA LEU A 120 -8.71 -6.88 8.83
C LEU A 120 -7.37 -7.36 9.40
N ARG A 121 -6.56 -8.06 8.61
CA ARG A 121 -5.22 -8.49 9.03
C ARG A 121 -4.29 -7.30 9.23
N CYS A 122 -4.31 -6.32 8.33
CA CYS A 122 -3.52 -5.10 8.43
C CYS A 122 -3.81 -4.34 9.72
N ALA A 123 -5.10 -4.17 10.06
CA ALA A 123 -5.52 -3.51 11.30
C ALA A 123 -4.95 -4.20 12.55
N GLY A 124 -4.88 -5.54 12.56
CA GLY A 124 -4.23 -6.30 13.63
C GLY A 124 -2.72 -6.04 13.72
N ILE A 125 -2.01 -6.08 12.59
CA ILE A 125 -0.57 -5.79 12.52
C ILE A 125 -0.27 -4.36 13.00
N LEU A 126 -1.05 -3.37 12.55
CA LEU A 126 -0.89 -1.96 12.97
C LEU A 126 -1.15 -1.79 14.47
N ALA A 127 -2.12 -2.51 15.05
CA ALA A 127 -2.38 -2.49 16.48
C ALA A 127 -1.21 -3.09 17.30
N ASP A 128 -0.64 -4.20 16.84
CA ASP A 128 0.54 -4.82 17.46
C ASP A 128 1.77 -3.91 17.39
N LEU A 129 2.02 -3.30 16.22
CA LEU A 129 3.08 -2.31 16.03
C LEU A 129 2.90 -1.10 16.96
N GLY A 130 1.68 -0.57 17.08
CA GLY A 130 1.37 0.54 17.99
C GLY A 130 1.64 0.18 19.45
N ARG A 131 1.29 -1.05 19.87
CA ARG A 131 1.63 -1.57 21.23
C ARG A 131 3.14 -1.64 21.47
N LEU A 132 3.92 -1.86 20.43
CA LEU A 132 5.39 -1.91 20.48
C LEU A 132 6.04 -0.52 20.34
N GLY A 133 5.24 0.55 20.31
CA GLY A 133 5.73 1.93 20.27
C GLY A 133 6.03 2.47 18.88
N VAL A 134 5.64 1.76 17.81
CA VAL A 134 5.75 2.27 16.45
C VAL A 134 4.62 3.27 16.20
N ASP A 135 4.96 4.43 15.63
CA ASP A 135 3.96 5.38 15.16
C ASP A 135 3.22 4.81 13.93
N VAL A 136 1.95 4.46 14.13
CA VAL A 136 1.03 3.90 13.13
C VAL A 136 -0.06 4.90 12.73
N GLY A 137 0.21 6.20 12.87
CA GLY A 137 -0.66 7.25 12.32
C GLY A 137 -0.93 7.01 10.83
N ARG A 138 -2.20 7.11 10.41
CA ARG A 138 -2.63 6.66 9.07
C ARG A 138 -2.31 7.63 7.92
N VAL A 139 -1.58 8.70 8.23
CA VAL A 139 -1.12 9.72 7.29
C VAL A 139 0.39 9.92 7.46
N ASP A 140 0.85 10.39 8.62
CA ASP A 140 2.27 10.75 8.81
C ASP A 140 3.12 9.64 9.46
N GLY A 141 2.47 8.57 9.93
CA GLY A 141 3.09 7.51 10.73
C GLY A 141 4.25 6.82 10.02
N ARG A 142 5.09 6.12 10.79
CA ARG A 142 6.27 5.40 10.26
C ARG A 142 5.87 4.36 9.21
N VAL A 143 4.69 3.79 9.36
CA VAL A 143 4.11 2.83 8.42
C VAL A 143 3.11 3.58 7.54
N VAL A 144 3.26 3.48 6.22
CA VAL A 144 2.40 4.14 5.25
C VAL A 144 1.60 3.14 4.41
N GLU A 145 0.38 3.53 4.04
CA GLU A 145 -0.43 2.75 3.10
C GLU A 145 0.14 2.94 1.69
N ALA A 146 0.71 1.86 1.15
CA ALA A 146 1.29 1.83 -0.18
C ALA A 146 0.25 1.33 -1.19
N TYR A 147 0.40 1.74 -2.45
CA TYR A 147 -0.41 1.19 -3.54
C TYR A 147 0.43 1.08 -4.84
N PRO A 148 1.12 -0.05 -5.06
CA PRO A 148 2.04 -0.26 -6.18
C PRO A 148 1.45 0.10 -7.54
N ALA A 149 0.19 -0.27 -7.82
CA ALA A 149 -0.43 0.03 -9.11
C ALA A 149 -0.54 1.55 -9.37
N ALA A 150 -0.90 2.35 -8.37
CA ALA A 150 -0.96 3.82 -8.50
C ALA A 150 0.43 4.45 -8.63
N ALA A 151 1.43 3.92 -7.91
CA ALA A 151 2.81 4.37 -8.03
C ALA A 151 3.39 4.09 -9.43
N LEU A 152 3.25 2.86 -9.92
CA LEU A 152 3.67 2.47 -11.27
C LEU A 152 3.03 3.36 -12.34
N ARG A 153 1.74 3.66 -12.20
CA ARG A 153 1.02 4.56 -13.11
C ARG A 153 1.61 5.97 -13.12
N THR A 154 1.96 6.49 -11.95
CA THR A 154 2.59 7.81 -11.79
C THR A 154 3.97 7.84 -12.45
N TRP A 155 4.74 6.75 -12.31
CA TRP A 155 6.06 6.61 -12.92
C TRP A 155 6.04 6.24 -14.41
N GLY A 156 4.87 6.19 -15.04
CA GLY A 156 4.74 5.85 -16.47
C GLY A 156 4.99 4.39 -16.80
N LEU A 157 4.98 3.50 -15.80
CA LEU A 157 5.19 2.07 -15.95
C LEU A 157 3.86 1.31 -16.10
N VAL A 158 3.95 0.06 -16.59
CA VAL A 158 2.81 -0.85 -16.70
C VAL A 158 2.25 -1.11 -15.29
N SER A 159 0.99 -0.75 -15.07
CA SER A 159 0.33 -0.79 -13.75
C SER A 159 -0.82 -1.81 -13.66
N ARG A 160 -1.09 -2.55 -14.75
CA ARG A 160 -2.16 -3.55 -14.83
C ARG A 160 -1.70 -4.75 -15.65
N GLY A 161 -2.30 -5.91 -15.37
CA GLY A 161 -2.09 -7.12 -16.17
C GLY A 161 -0.72 -7.79 -16.00
N TYR A 162 0.10 -7.37 -15.03
CA TYR A 162 1.34 -8.07 -14.69
C TYR A 162 1.14 -9.15 -13.61
N LYS A 163 0.05 -9.07 -12.84
CA LYS A 163 -0.27 -10.03 -11.77
C LYS A 163 -0.69 -11.38 -12.35
N SER A 164 -0.41 -12.47 -11.62
CA SER A 164 -0.64 -13.89 -11.97
C SER A 164 0.48 -14.60 -12.74
N ALA A 165 0.54 -15.93 -12.58
CA ALA A 165 1.52 -16.80 -13.24
C ALA A 165 1.42 -16.82 -14.77
N GLN A 166 0.27 -16.44 -15.34
CA GLN A 166 0.08 -16.35 -16.78
C GLN A 166 0.75 -15.11 -17.39
N ASN A 167 1.05 -14.09 -16.58
CA ASN A 167 1.59 -12.80 -17.03
C ASN A 167 3.08 -12.64 -16.72
N ARG A 168 3.82 -13.75 -16.60
CA ARG A 168 5.26 -13.77 -16.28
C ARG A 168 6.12 -12.95 -17.23
N VAL A 169 5.78 -12.95 -18.52
CA VAL A 169 6.47 -12.15 -19.54
C VAL A 169 6.30 -10.67 -19.22
N THR A 170 5.05 -10.21 -19.07
CA THR A 170 4.72 -8.83 -18.69
C THR A 170 5.37 -8.40 -17.38
N LEU A 171 5.42 -9.29 -16.38
CA LEU A 171 6.12 -9.04 -15.12
C LEU A 171 7.62 -8.86 -15.33
N GLY A 172 8.26 -9.71 -16.14
CA GLY A 172 9.66 -9.58 -16.51
C GLY A 172 9.96 -8.24 -17.20
N GLU A 173 9.15 -7.87 -18.18
CA GLU A 173 9.25 -6.59 -18.90
C GLU A 173 9.06 -5.39 -17.96
N LEU A 174 8.16 -5.49 -16.98
CA LEU A 174 7.99 -4.46 -15.95
C LEU A 174 9.25 -4.33 -15.09
N VAL A 175 9.88 -5.44 -14.69
CA VAL A 175 11.15 -5.39 -13.95
C VAL A 175 12.26 -4.75 -14.79
N ASP A 176 12.34 -5.06 -16.08
CA ASP A 176 13.29 -4.41 -17.00
C ASP A 176 13.06 -2.90 -17.09
N ALA A 177 11.82 -2.48 -17.29
CA ALA A 177 11.45 -1.07 -17.37
C ALA A 177 11.70 -0.34 -16.04
N LEU A 178 11.43 -0.99 -14.90
CA LEU A 178 11.71 -0.45 -13.57
C LEU A 178 13.20 -0.20 -13.37
N LEU A 179 14.06 -1.17 -13.71
CA LEU A 179 15.52 -1.04 -13.54
C LEU A 179 16.13 -0.05 -14.53
N ALA A 180 15.53 0.11 -15.71
CA ALA A 180 15.92 1.16 -16.65
C ALA A 180 15.54 2.56 -16.14
N ALA A 181 14.36 2.70 -15.52
CA ALA A 181 13.88 3.98 -14.97
C ALA A 181 14.52 4.35 -13.63
N ALA A 182 14.97 3.36 -12.86
CA ALA A 182 15.66 3.49 -11.58
C ALA A 182 17.02 2.77 -11.65
N ASP A 183 17.97 3.38 -12.35
CA ASP A 183 19.37 2.91 -12.46
C ASP A 183 20.11 2.82 -11.11
N TRP A 184 19.54 3.45 -10.08
CA TRP A 184 19.99 3.39 -8.70
C TRP A 184 19.40 2.21 -7.90
N LEU A 185 18.44 1.45 -8.43
CA LEU A 185 17.83 0.30 -7.75
C LEU A 185 18.57 -1.00 -8.11
N ASP A 186 19.14 -1.65 -7.10
CA ASP A 186 19.85 -2.93 -7.23
C ASP A 186 19.04 -4.06 -6.59
N LEU A 187 18.41 -4.90 -7.42
CA LEU A 187 17.69 -6.09 -6.94
C LEU A 187 18.65 -7.24 -6.55
N GLY A 188 19.90 -7.20 -7.00
CA GLY A 188 20.91 -8.24 -6.74
C GLY A 188 20.39 -9.66 -6.94
N ALA A 189 20.61 -10.51 -5.94
CA ALA A 189 20.18 -11.91 -5.95
C ALA A 189 18.64 -12.10 -6.00
N PHE A 190 17.86 -11.05 -5.73
CA PHE A 190 16.39 -11.09 -5.69
C PHE A 190 15.74 -10.72 -7.03
N GLN A 191 16.53 -10.41 -8.07
CA GLN A 191 15.98 -10.10 -9.39
C GLN A 191 15.14 -11.27 -9.95
N THR A 192 15.61 -12.51 -9.81
CA THR A 192 14.89 -13.70 -10.30
C THR A 192 13.53 -13.84 -9.62
N ILE A 193 13.47 -13.76 -8.28
CA ILE A 193 12.19 -13.90 -7.56
C ILE A 193 11.22 -12.76 -7.87
N CYS A 194 11.70 -11.53 -8.12
CA CYS A 194 10.84 -10.42 -8.54
C CYS A 194 10.26 -10.61 -9.95
N ARG A 195 10.89 -11.42 -10.81
CA ARG A 195 10.35 -11.81 -12.12
C ARG A 195 9.43 -13.02 -12.06
N GLU A 196 9.53 -13.79 -10.97
CA GLU A 196 8.75 -15.00 -10.70
C GLU A 196 7.68 -14.81 -9.63
N SER A 197 7.44 -13.60 -9.14
CA SER A 197 6.36 -13.34 -8.19
C SER A 197 6.01 -11.86 -8.24
N ASP A 198 4.77 -11.58 -8.63
CA ASP A 198 4.19 -10.25 -8.53
C ASP A 198 4.12 -9.82 -7.06
N ASP A 199 3.80 -10.74 -6.15
CA ASP A 199 3.85 -10.46 -4.69
C ASP A 199 5.27 -9.95 -4.28
N ALA A 200 6.34 -10.62 -4.73
CA ALA A 200 7.73 -10.21 -4.44
C ALA A 200 8.06 -8.82 -4.99
N LEU A 201 7.69 -8.53 -6.23
CA LEU A 201 7.92 -7.22 -6.84
C LEU A 201 7.11 -6.13 -6.13
N ASP A 202 5.84 -6.39 -5.83
CA ASP A 202 4.95 -5.44 -5.15
C ASP A 202 5.47 -5.11 -3.74
N ALA A 203 6.08 -6.07 -3.04
CA ALA A 203 6.77 -5.79 -1.78
C ALA A 203 7.98 -4.84 -1.96
N VAL A 204 8.78 -5.01 -3.02
CA VAL A 204 9.86 -4.05 -3.32
C VAL A 204 9.29 -2.67 -3.65
N LEU A 205 8.24 -2.61 -4.48
CA LEU A 205 7.58 -1.35 -4.83
C LEU A 205 6.99 -0.65 -3.59
N ALA A 206 6.42 -1.39 -2.65
CA ALA A 206 5.94 -0.85 -1.38
C ALA A 206 7.09 -0.24 -0.54
N ALA A 207 8.28 -0.83 -0.56
CA ALA A 207 9.47 -0.28 0.11
C ALA A 207 9.98 1.00 -0.56
N VAL A 208 9.86 1.10 -1.89
CA VAL A 208 10.18 2.32 -2.65
C VAL A 208 9.15 3.42 -2.39
N ILE A 209 7.86 3.09 -2.28
CA ILE A 209 6.81 4.04 -1.89
C ILE A 209 7.05 4.55 -0.46
N ALA A 210 7.50 3.68 0.46
CA ALA A 210 7.90 4.10 1.80
C ALA A 210 9.04 5.13 1.76
N ARG A 211 10.05 4.94 0.89
CA ARG A 211 11.08 5.95 0.65
C ARG A 211 10.48 7.23 0.12
N ALA A 212 9.60 7.18 -0.88
CA ALA A 212 8.94 8.37 -1.41
C ALA A 212 8.22 9.16 -0.31
N ALA A 213 7.50 8.49 0.58
CA ALA A 213 6.87 9.13 1.74
C ALA A 213 7.91 9.75 2.70
N ALA A 214 9.01 9.04 2.98
CA ALA A 214 10.06 9.49 3.89
C ALA A 214 10.79 10.76 3.40
N VAL A 215 10.90 10.96 2.08
CA VAL A 215 11.53 12.16 1.49
C VAL A 215 10.53 13.23 1.04
N GLY A 216 9.24 13.07 1.37
CA GLY A 216 8.21 14.06 1.03
C GLY A 216 7.78 14.06 -0.45
N CYS A 217 8.06 12.99 -1.18
CA CYS A 217 7.71 12.83 -2.60
C CYS A 217 6.37 12.09 -2.82
N THR A 218 5.43 12.22 -1.88
CA THR A 218 4.07 11.67 -1.99
C THR A 218 3.03 12.74 -1.72
N ALA A 219 1.87 12.65 -2.37
CA ALA A 219 0.77 13.56 -2.11
C ALA A 219 0.23 13.34 -0.69
N LEU A 220 0.10 14.40 0.09
CA LEU A 220 -0.52 14.39 1.43
C LEU A 220 -1.96 14.91 1.35
N PRO A 221 -2.82 14.56 2.32
CA PRO A 221 -4.17 15.12 2.36
C PRO A 221 -4.12 16.62 2.71
N GLU A 222 -4.88 17.43 1.99
CA GLU A 222 -4.98 18.88 2.19
C GLU A 222 -6.34 19.29 2.75
N GLY A 223 -6.38 20.37 3.53
CA GLY A 223 -7.63 20.93 4.07
C GLY A 223 -8.47 19.91 4.85
N ASP A 224 -9.75 19.83 4.54
CA ASP A 224 -10.71 18.95 5.21
C ASP A 224 -10.41 17.45 5.02
N ASP A 225 -9.64 17.09 3.98
CA ASP A 225 -9.29 15.69 3.72
C ASP A 225 -8.40 15.11 4.81
N ARG A 226 -7.59 15.93 5.49
CA ARG A 226 -6.67 15.43 6.52
C ARG A 226 -7.40 14.83 7.71
N ALA A 227 -8.43 15.51 8.20
CA ALA A 227 -9.23 15.01 9.32
C ALA A 227 -9.90 13.67 8.97
N VAL A 228 -10.31 13.46 7.72
CA VAL A 228 -10.89 12.19 7.27
C VAL A 228 -9.80 11.13 7.11
N ALA A 229 -8.67 11.48 6.50
CA ALA A 229 -7.53 10.59 6.27
C ALA A 229 -6.94 10.02 7.56
N GLU A 230 -6.89 10.80 8.65
CA GLU A 230 -6.47 10.31 9.97
C GLU A 230 -7.34 9.15 10.49
N ARG A 231 -8.61 9.07 10.06
CA ARG A 231 -9.54 7.98 10.41
C ARG A 231 -9.66 6.92 9.32
N GLU A 232 -9.71 7.27 8.05
CA GLU A 232 -9.94 6.30 6.97
C GLU A 232 -8.64 5.67 6.43
N GLY A 233 -7.51 6.32 6.63
CA GLY A 233 -6.24 6.04 5.97
C GLY A 233 -6.00 6.87 4.72
N TRP A 234 -4.72 7.02 4.36
CA TRP A 234 -4.27 7.76 3.18
C TRP A 234 -3.26 6.96 2.36
N ILE A 235 -3.59 6.72 1.09
CA ILE A 235 -2.70 6.06 0.15
C ILE A 235 -1.59 7.05 -0.25
N HIS A 236 -0.34 6.68 0.04
CA HIS A 236 0.82 7.45 -0.40
C HIS A 236 1.13 7.19 -1.87
N VAL A 237 0.59 8.05 -2.75
CA VAL A 237 0.93 8.05 -4.18
C VAL A 237 2.11 9.00 -4.42
N PRO A 238 3.17 8.55 -5.12
CA PRO A 238 4.27 9.43 -5.53
C PRO A 238 3.80 10.62 -6.36
N THR A 239 4.48 11.76 -6.23
CA THR A 239 4.17 12.98 -7.01
C THR A 239 5.18 13.29 -8.11
N GLY A 240 6.35 12.66 -8.07
CA GLY A 240 7.44 12.85 -9.03
C GLY A 240 7.83 11.55 -9.75
N ASP A 241 8.88 11.66 -10.57
CA ASP A 241 9.49 10.50 -11.22
C ASP A 241 10.27 9.62 -10.24
N LEU A 242 10.68 8.42 -10.67
CA LEU A 242 11.51 7.53 -9.87
C LEU A 242 12.87 8.15 -9.56
N GLN A 243 13.42 8.98 -10.43
CA GLN A 243 14.74 9.59 -10.25
C GLN A 243 14.78 10.55 -9.06
N SER A 244 13.66 11.18 -8.72
CA SER A 244 13.52 11.98 -7.50
C SER A 244 13.74 11.21 -6.20
N LEU A 245 13.74 9.87 -6.23
CA LEU A 245 13.92 9.00 -5.06
C LEU A 245 15.36 8.53 -4.85
N ARG A 246 16.27 8.88 -5.76
CA ARG A 246 17.67 8.47 -5.73
C ARG A 246 18.31 8.79 -4.36
N PRO A 247 19.01 7.82 -3.72
CA PRO A 247 19.71 8.04 -2.46
C PRO A 247 20.92 8.99 -2.53
#